data_AF-A0AB37AZB4-F1
#
_entry.id   AF-A0AB37AZB4-F1
#
_cell.length_a   1.000
_cell.length_b   1.000
_cell.length_c   1.000
_cell.angle_alpha   90.00
_cell.angle_beta   90.00
_cell.angle_gamma   90.00
#
_symmetry.space_group_name_H-M   'P 1'
#
loop_
_entity.id
_entity.type
_entity.pdbx_description
1 polymer ?
#
loop_
_entity_poly.entity_id
_entity_poly.type
_entity_poly.pdbx_seq_one_letter_code
_entity_poly.pdbx_strand_id
1 'polypeptide(L)'
;MSLITTYARARFLAFAQQRWIADQHAAQDTNKFCALFAGHPAPMQFKTDGAWRLSYLGFRSERIFHPADAQRAAPASMRDVLARMPALVEGAPRRSATGGRA
;
A
#
# COMPACT_ATOMS: atom_id res chain seq x y z
N MET A 1 19.75 0.06 15.60
CA MET A 1 19.06 -0.98 14.78
C MET A 1 18.02 -1.82 15.54
N SER A 2 17.55 -1.41 16.74
CA SER A 2 16.55 -2.18 17.51
C SER A 2 15.10 -1.70 17.26
N LEU A 3 14.90 -0.39 17.10
CA LEU A 3 13.57 0.23 16.95
C LEU A 3 12.83 -0.17 15.65
N ILE A 4 13.56 -0.28 14.53
CA ILE A 4 12.97 -0.62 13.22
C ILE A 4 12.48 -2.07 13.21
N THR A 5 13.25 -2.98 13.83
CA THR A 5 12.92 -4.41 13.93
C THR A 5 11.70 -4.64 14.84
N THR A 6 11.60 -3.90 15.94
CA THR A 6 10.44 -3.96 16.86
C THR A 6 9.18 -3.40 16.23
N TYR A 7 9.28 -2.29 15.49
CA TYR A 7 8.15 -1.69 14.79
C TYR A 7 7.63 -2.58 13.63
N ALA A 8 8.53 -3.12 12.81
CA ALA A 8 8.17 -4.04 11.74
C ALA A 8 7.52 -5.32 12.29
N ARG A 9 8.07 -5.88 13.37
CA ARG A 9 7.49 -7.05 14.07
C ARG A 9 6.12 -6.75 14.66
N ALA A 10 5.95 -5.61 15.31
CA ALA A 10 4.65 -5.19 15.85
C ALA A 10 3.60 -5.05 14.72
N ARG A 11 3.99 -4.53 13.54
CA ARG A 11 3.10 -4.47 12.37
C ARG A 11 2.76 -5.84 11.79
N PHE A 12 3.73 -6.75 11.71
CA PHE A 12 3.50 -8.14 11.28
C PHE A 12 2.55 -8.88 12.23
N LEU A 13 2.61 -8.60 13.53
CA LEU A 13 1.69 -9.17 14.51
C LEU A 13 0.33 -8.48 14.49
N ALA A 14 0.28 -7.17 14.23
CA ALA A 14 -0.95 -6.39 14.20
C ALA A 14 -1.81 -6.65 12.95
N PHE A 15 -1.20 -7.05 11.83
CA PHE A 15 -1.89 -7.27 10.57
C PHE A 15 -1.62 -8.68 10.05
N ALA A 16 -2.67 -9.48 9.91
CA ALA A 16 -2.54 -10.78 9.27
C ALA A 16 -2.36 -10.62 7.75
N GLN A 17 -1.53 -11.47 7.16
CA GLN A 17 -1.34 -11.56 5.71
C GLN A 17 -2.71 -11.76 5.06
N GLN A 18 -3.08 -10.85 4.16
CA GLN A 18 -4.33 -10.89 3.38
C GLN A 18 -5.63 -10.93 4.21
N ARG A 19 -5.60 -10.55 5.49
CA ARG A 19 -6.80 -10.39 6.31
C ARG A 19 -7.03 -8.91 6.61
N TRP A 20 -8.21 -8.41 6.23
CA TRP A 20 -8.61 -7.03 6.50
C TRP A 20 -8.91 -6.84 7.98
N ILE A 21 -8.21 -5.91 8.62
CA ILE A 21 -8.40 -5.53 10.01
C ILE A 21 -8.77 -4.06 10.03
N ALA A 22 -9.83 -3.71 10.78
CA ALA A 22 -10.19 -2.32 11.00
C ALA A 22 -9.02 -1.60 11.69
N ASP A 23 -8.63 -0.45 11.16
CA ASP A 23 -7.56 0.37 11.74
C ASP A 23 -8.11 1.07 12.98
N GLN A 24 -7.79 0.53 14.17
CA GLN A 24 -8.25 1.05 15.46
C GLN A 24 -7.69 2.44 15.79
N HIS A 25 -6.67 2.91 15.05
CA HIS A 25 -6.09 4.24 15.20
C HIS A 25 -6.69 5.27 14.22
N ALA A 26 -7.61 4.84 13.35
CA ALA A 26 -8.36 5.78 12.54
C ALA A 26 -9.27 6.61 13.45
N ALA A 27 -9.44 7.91 13.15
CA ALA A 27 -10.46 8.71 13.81
C ALA A 27 -11.81 7.99 13.67
N GLN A 28 -12.66 8.04 14.70
CA GLN A 28 -13.87 7.21 14.83
C GLN A 28 -14.80 7.26 13.61
N ASP A 29 -14.76 8.34 12.84
CA ASP A 29 -15.57 8.53 11.62
C ASP A 29 -14.92 8.00 10.34
N THR A 30 -13.72 7.45 10.43
CA THR A 30 -12.92 7.04 9.28
C THR A 30 -12.97 5.53 9.12
N ASN A 31 -13.84 5.09 8.22
CA ASN A 31 -13.90 3.70 7.77
C ASN A 31 -12.60 3.29 7.06
N LYS A 32 -11.64 2.76 7.82
CA LYS A 32 -10.30 2.40 7.37
C LYS A 32 -9.94 0.99 7.81
N PHE A 33 -9.40 0.22 6.87
CA PHE A 33 -8.93 -1.13 7.06
C PHE A 33 -7.49 -1.24 6.58
N CYS A 34 -6.75 -2.22 7.09
CA CYS A 34 -5.40 -2.52 6.65
C CYS A 34 -5.22 -4.04 6.57
N ALA A 35 -4.48 -4.49 5.58
CA ALA A 35 -4.01 -5.87 5.43
C ALA A 35 -2.54 -5.86 5.01
N LEU A 36 -1.78 -6.92 5.30
CA LEU A 36 -0.44 -7.09 4.74
C LEU A 36 -0.50 -7.81 3.39
N PHE A 37 0.22 -7.24 2.43
CA PHE A 37 0.52 -7.85 1.14
C PHE A 37 2.01 -7.80 0.92
N ALA A 38 2.62 -8.97 0.66
CA ALA A 38 4.07 -9.10 0.48
C ALA A 38 4.91 -8.38 1.56
N GLY A 39 4.46 -8.41 2.82
CA GLY A 39 5.15 -7.74 3.95
C GLY A 39 4.93 -6.23 4.06
N HIS A 40 4.15 -5.63 3.15
CA HIS A 40 3.84 -4.20 3.16
C HIS A 40 2.37 -3.93 3.52
N PRO A 41 2.08 -2.88 4.29
CA PRO A 41 0.72 -2.50 4.62
C PRO A 41 -0.01 -1.97 3.38
N ALA A 42 -1.21 -2.50 3.17
CA ALA A 42 -2.15 -2.06 2.16
C ALA A 42 -3.38 -1.44 2.84
N PRO A 43 -3.39 -0.11 3.06
CA PRO A 43 -4.57 0.56 3.58
C PRO A 43 -5.72 0.58 2.56
N MET A 44 -6.93 0.34 3.06
CA MET A 44 -8.20 0.54 2.37
C MET A 44 -9.00 1.57 3.14
N GLN A 45 -9.45 2.63 2.48
CA GLN A 45 -10.11 3.74 3.16
C GLN A 45 -11.34 4.22 2.39
N PHE A 46 -12.42 4.47 3.11
CA PHE A 46 -13.57 5.21 2.61
C PHE A 46 -13.25 6.71 2.55
N LYS A 47 -13.50 7.31 1.39
CA LYS A 47 -13.19 8.71 1.12
C LYS A 47 -14.47 9.56 1.14
N THR A 48 -14.28 10.87 1.27
CA THR A 48 -15.38 11.87 1.29
C THR A 48 -16.23 11.86 0.02
N ASP A 49 -15.69 11.31 -1.06
CA ASP A 49 -16.33 11.17 -2.37
C ASP A 49 -17.25 9.94 -2.47
N GLY A 50 -17.53 9.27 -1.34
CA GLY A 50 -18.38 8.09 -1.24
C GLY A 50 -17.74 6.80 -1.74
N ALA A 51 -16.44 6.80 -2.06
CA ALA A 51 -15.75 5.64 -2.60
C ALA A 51 -14.71 5.06 -1.64
N TRP A 52 -14.60 3.74 -1.66
CA TRP A 52 -13.49 2.98 -1.14
C TRP A 52 -12.31 3.03 -2.10
N ARG A 53 -11.12 3.20 -1.54
CA ARG A 53 -9.87 3.12 -2.30
C ARG A 53 -8.80 2.36 -1.55
N LEU A 54 -8.09 1.54 -2.31
CA LEU A 54 -6.92 0.81 -1.89
C LEU A 54 -5.69 1.66 -2.15
N SER A 55 -4.73 1.65 -1.22
CA SER A 55 -3.40 2.22 -1.48
C SER A 55 -2.33 1.20 -1.15
N TYR A 56 -1.33 1.07 -2.01
CA TYR A 56 -0.25 0.10 -1.83
C TYR A 56 1.01 0.59 -2.54
N LEU A 57 2.13 0.71 -1.81
CA LEU A 57 3.43 1.17 -2.34
C LEU A 57 3.36 2.48 -3.15
N GLY A 58 2.50 3.42 -2.73
CA GLY A 58 2.30 4.71 -3.42
C GLY A 58 1.26 4.66 -4.55
N PHE A 59 0.80 3.49 -4.98
CA PHE A 59 -0.29 3.35 -5.93
C PHE A 59 -1.63 3.46 -5.23
N ARG A 60 -2.62 4.00 -5.95
CA ARG A 60 -4.01 4.14 -5.49
C ARG A 60 -4.94 3.51 -6.51
N SER A 61 -5.90 2.71 -6.04
CA SER A 61 -6.91 2.13 -6.91
C SER A 61 -7.88 3.19 -7.45
N GLU A 62 -8.64 2.78 -8.46
CA GLU A 62 -9.88 3.45 -8.84
C GLU A 62 -10.91 3.44 -7.70
N ARG A 63 -12.02 4.15 -7.93
CA ARG A 63 -13.14 4.27 -6.99
C ARG A 63 -13.89 2.94 -6.95
N ILE A 64 -14.10 2.43 -5.74
CA ILE A 64 -14.88 1.21 -5.51
C ILE A 64 -16.02 1.57 -4.56
N PHE A 65 -17.26 1.27 -4.92
CA PHE A 65 -18.41 1.78 -4.16
C PHE A 65 -18.77 0.94 -2.93
N HIS A 66 -18.41 -0.35 -2.93
CA HIS A 66 -18.70 -1.25 -1.81
C HIS A 66 -17.43 -1.79 -1.15
N PRO A 67 -17.42 -1.91 0.19
CA PRO A 67 -16.25 -2.41 0.92
C PRO A 67 -15.92 -3.86 0.56
N ALA A 68 -16.93 -4.72 0.35
CA ALA A 68 -16.72 -6.11 -0.01
C ALA A 68 -16.03 -6.25 -1.38
N ASP A 69 -16.39 -5.41 -2.35
CA ASP A 69 -15.77 -5.38 -3.67
C ASP A 69 -14.32 -4.90 -3.58
N ALA A 70 -14.05 -3.90 -2.74
CA ALA A 70 -12.69 -3.40 -2.51
C ALA A 70 -11.80 -4.47 -1.87
N GLN A 71 -12.33 -5.22 -0.90
CA GLN A 71 -11.62 -6.35 -0.29
C GLN A 71 -11.34 -7.48 -1.28
N ARG A 72 -12.30 -7.80 -2.16
CA ARG A 72 -12.18 -8.84 -3.19
C ARG A 72 -11.21 -8.45 -4.32
N ALA A 73 -11.22 -7.18 -4.73
CA ALA A 73 -10.37 -6.67 -5.81
C ALA A 73 -8.91 -6.45 -5.39
N ALA A 74 -8.65 -6.33 -4.08
CA ALA A 74 -7.34 -5.97 -3.58
C ALA A 74 -6.21 -6.96 -3.90
N PRO A 75 -6.35 -8.30 -3.75
CA PRO A 75 -5.27 -9.21 -4.12
C PRO A 75 -4.84 -9.07 -5.58
N ALA A 76 -5.78 -8.86 -6.50
CA ALA A 76 -5.48 -8.63 -7.91
C ALA A 76 -4.78 -7.28 -8.11
N SER A 77 -5.34 -6.21 -7.55
CA SER A 77 -4.78 -4.85 -7.65
C SER A 77 -3.34 -4.78 -7.15
N MET A 78 -3.02 -5.46 -6.05
CA MET A 78 -1.68 -5.44 -5.44
C MET A 78 -0.69 -6.25 -6.25
N ARG A 79 -1.12 -7.37 -6.87
CA ARG A 79 -0.29 -8.11 -7.83
C ARG A 79 0.03 -7.27 -9.05
N ASP A 80 -0.95 -6.52 -9.57
CA ASP A 80 -0.72 -5.63 -10.71
C ASP A 80 0.29 -4.53 -10.38
N VAL A 81 0.24 -3.96 -9.17
CA VAL A 81 1.25 -2.99 -8.71
C VAL A 81 2.64 -3.62 -8.66
N LEU A 82 2.78 -4.81 -8.07
CA LEU A 82 4.05 -5.52 -7.98
C LEU A 82 4.62 -5.86 -9.36
N ALA A 83 3.77 -6.29 -10.30
CA ALA A 83 4.17 -6.60 -11.67
C ALA A 83 4.68 -5.36 -12.44
N ARG A 84 4.22 -4.16 -12.08
CA ARG A 84 4.66 -2.89 -12.70
C ARG A 84 5.96 -2.35 -12.11
N MET A 85 6.37 -2.79 -10.92
CA MET A 85 7.55 -2.23 -10.24
C MET A 85 8.87 -2.38 -11.01
N PRO A 86 9.18 -3.52 -11.66
CA PRO A 86 10.41 -3.65 -12.44
C PRO A 86 10.58 -2.57 -13.51
N ALA A 87 9.51 -2.24 -14.24
CA ALA A 87 9.53 -1.22 -15.28
C ALA A 87 9.82 0.19 -14.74
N LEU A 88 9.43 0.49 -13.50
CA LEU A 88 9.68 1.78 -12.84
C LEU A 88 11.13 1.91 -12.35
N VAL A 89 11.75 0.79 -11.99
CA VAL A 89 13.17 0.74 -11.58
C VAL A 89 14.07 0.90 -12.81
N GLU A 90 13.69 0.31 -13.95
CA GLU A 90 14.45 0.41 -15.19
C GLU A 90 14.26 1.74 -15.93
N GLY A 91 13.08 2.36 -15.83
CA GLY A 91 12.76 3.63 -16.48
C GLY A 91 13.31 4.90 -15.80
N ALA A 92 13.93 4.80 -14.62
CA ALA A 92 14.57 5.95 -13.99
C ALA A 92 15.84 6.32 -14.79
N PRO A 93 15.94 7.54 -15.36
CA PRO A 93 17.14 7.92 -16.07
C PRO A 93 18.29 7.89 -15.07
N ARG A 94 19.24 6.98 -15.28
CA ARG A 94 20.55 7.08 -14.66
C ARG A 94 21.06 8.46 -15.07
N ARG A 95 21.10 9.42 -14.15
CA ARG A 95 21.82 10.67 -14.40
C ARG A 95 23.26 10.24 -14.64
N SER A 96 23.64 10.13 -15.90
CA SER A 96 25.04 10.07 -16.29
C SER A 96 25.66 11.32 -15.67
N ALA A 97 26.56 11.12 -14.71
CA ALA A 97 27.40 12.19 -14.21
C ALA A 97 28.31 12.63 -15.36
N THR A 98 27.82 13.54 -16.20
CA THR A 98 28.62 14.26 -17.18
C THR A 98 28.98 15.60 -16.57
N GLY A 99 30.22 15.71 -16.12
CA GLY A 99 30.82 16.97 -15.69
C GLY A 99 32.13 16.66 -14.97
N GLY A 100 33.29 17.08 -15.42
CA GLY A 100 33.69 17.78 -16.62
C GLY A 100 35.21 17.66 -16.63
N ARG A 101 35.79 17.27 -17.76
CA ARG A 101 37.24 17.29 -17.94
C ARG A 101 37.60 18.76 -18.25
N ALA A 102 38.39 19.38 -17.40
CA ALA A 102 39.24 20.51 -17.75
C ALA A 102 40.69 20.04 -17.64
#